data_AF-A0A2X3EI08-F1
#
_entry.id   AF-A0A2X3EI08-F1
#
_cell.length_a   1.000
_cell.length_b   1.000
_cell.length_c   1.000
_cell.angle_alpha   90.00
_cell.angle_beta   90.00
_cell.angle_gamma   90.00
#
_symmetry.space_group_name_H-M   'P 1'
#
loop_
_entity.id
_entity.type
_entity.pdbx_description
1 polymer ?
#
loop_
_entity_poly.entity_id
_entity_poly.type
_entity_poly.pdbx_seq_one_letter_code
_entity_poly.pdbx_strand_id
1 'polypeptide(L)'
;MLLRSALGMAIVMMLMGMSQNIWQFLLLRALLGLLGGFIPNANALIATQIPRHKSGWALGTLSTGAVSGALLGPLAGGFLADHWGLRTVFFMTAAVLFICFLFTLFLIRENFVPIARKEMLSAREVFSSLQNPKLVLSLFVTSLIIQVATGSIAPILTLYVRDLAGNVSNIAFISGMIASVPGIAALMSAPRLGKLGDRIGPEKILIVALIISVLLLIPMSFVQTPLQLGILRFLLGAADGALLPAVQTLLVYNSTSQISGRIFSYNQSFRDIGNVTGPLIGASVSANYGFRAVFLVTAGVVLFNAIYSTLSLRRPAADTSHSVN
;
A
#
# COMPACT_ATOMS: atom_id res chain seq x y z
N MET A 1 4.17 9.47 -18.70
CA MET A 1 3.55 10.10 -17.49
C MET A 1 4.48 10.13 -16.28
N LEU A 2 5.23 9.05 -16.02
CA LEU A 2 6.26 8.94 -14.96
C LEU A 2 7.19 10.15 -14.85
N LEU A 3 7.75 10.62 -15.98
CA LEU A 3 8.63 11.79 -16.03
C LEU A 3 8.00 13.05 -15.44
N ARG A 4 6.72 13.31 -15.72
CA ARG A 4 6.01 14.49 -15.21
C ARG A 4 5.80 14.40 -13.70
N SER A 5 5.42 13.22 -13.20
CA SER A 5 5.27 12.99 -11.76
C SER A 5 6.60 13.15 -11.03
N ALA A 6 7.69 12.51 -11.50
CA ALA A 6 9.00 12.59 -10.86
C ALA A 6 9.54 14.03 -10.81
N LEU A 7 9.52 14.73 -11.93
CA LEU A 7 9.98 16.12 -12.01
C LEU A 7 9.10 17.05 -11.16
N GLY A 8 7.78 16.90 -11.26
CA GLY A 8 6.84 17.69 -10.47
C GLY A 8 7.04 17.49 -8.97
N MET A 9 7.18 16.25 -8.50
CA MET A 9 7.47 15.94 -7.10
C MET A 9 8.82 16.52 -6.65
N ALA A 10 9.86 16.47 -7.49
CA ALA A 10 11.17 17.06 -7.17
C ALA A 10 11.08 18.59 -6.99
N ILE A 11 10.40 19.29 -7.91
CA ILE A 11 10.20 20.74 -7.83
C ILE A 11 9.40 21.10 -6.58
N VAL A 12 8.29 20.40 -6.31
CA VAL A 12 7.47 20.69 -5.13
C VAL A 12 8.22 20.41 -3.84
N MET A 13 9.01 19.33 -3.76
CA MET A 13 9.88 19.06 -2.60
C MET A 13 10.89 20.19 -2.36
N MET A 14 11.51 20.71 -3.42
CA MET A 14 12.42 21.85 -3.32
C MET A 14 11.68 23.11 -2.80
N LEU A 15 10.49 23.39 -3.33
CA LEU A 15 9.66 24.52 -2.87
C LEU A 15 9.19 24.36 -1.42
N MET A 16 8.91 23.13 -0.97
CA MET A 16 8.57 22.86 0.43
C MET A 16 9.75 23.17 1.35
N GLY A 17 10.97 22.83 0.93
CA GLY A 17 12.20 23.26 1.60
C GLY A 17 12.32 24.77 1.70
N MET A 18 11.89 25.52 0.68
CA MET A 18 11.93 26.99 0.68
C MET A 18 10.75 27.65 1.42
N SER A 19 9.76 26.89 1.87
CA SER A 19 8.57 27.45 2.51
C SER A 19 8.92 28.23 3.78
N GLN A 20 8.21 29.34 4.00
CA GLN A 20 8.40 30.21 5.16
C GLN A 20 7.17 30.22 6.09
N ASN A 21 6.01 29.80 5.58
CA ASN A 21 4.74 29.82 6.31
C ASN A 21 4.00 28.48 6.19
N ILE A 22 3.19 28.15 7.20
CA ILE A 22 2.44 26.89 7.25
C ILE A 22 1.45 26.73 6.09
N TRP A 23 0.80 27.81 5.67
CA TRP A 23 -0.16 27.79 4.55
C TRP A 23 0.51 27.48 3.21
N GLN A 24 1.71 28.05 2.98
CA GLN A 24 2.51 27.73 1.80
C GLN A 24 2.93 26.26 1.83
N PHE A 25 3.37 25.76 2.98
CA PHE A 25 3.74 24.35 3.15
C PHE A 25 2.55 23.41 2.91
N LEU A 26 1.37 23.74 3.44
CA LEU A 26 0.15 22.95 3.24
C LEU A 26 -0.30 22.93 1.78
N LEU A 27 -0.26 24.07 1.10
CA LEU A 27 -0.60 24.17 -0.33
C LEU A 27 0.37 23.34 -1.18
N LEU A 28 1.67 23.42 -0.88
CA LEU A 28 2.68 22.60 -1.55
C LEU A 28 2.50 21.11 -1.25
N ARG A 29 2.08 20.75 -0.04
CA ARG A 29 1.77 19.35 0.31
C ARG A 29 0.55 18.83 -0.45
N ALA A 30 -0.47 19.67 -0.64
CA ALA A 30 -1.62 19.33 -1.49
C ALA A 30 -1.18 19.13 -2.95
N LEU A 31 -0.31 20.01 -3.46
CA LEU A 31 0.24 19.92 -4.82
C LEU A 31 1.11 18.66 -4.99
N LEU A 32 1.90 18.30 -3.97
CA LEU A 32 2.67 17.05 -3.94
C LEU A 32 1.73 15.84 -4.07
N GLY A 33 0.60 15.85 -3.36
CA GLY A 33 -0.43 14.81 -3.46
C GLY A 33 -0.98 14.67 -4.88
N LEU A 34 -1.27 15.79 -5.56
CA LEU A 34 -1.71 15.80 -6.96
C LEU A 34 -0.66 15.23 -7.93
N LEU A 35 0.63 15.44 -7.63
CA LEU A 35 1.74 14.97 -8.45
C LEU A 35 2.21 13.55 -8.10
N GLY A 36 1.65 12.94 -7.04
CA GLY A 36 2.01 11.63 -6.46
C GLY A 36 1.73 10.40 -7.32
N GLY A 37 1.54 10.56 -8.63
CA GLY A 37 1.23 9.48 -9.57
C GLY A 37 2.42 8.60 -9.97
N PHE A 38 3.61 8.76 -9.39
CA PHE A 38 4.80 8.02 -9.84
C PHE A 38 4.66 6.51 -9.65
N ILE A 39 4.29 6.06 -8.44
CA ILE A 39 4.14 4.63 -8.10
C ILE A 39 3.06 3.93 -8.95
N PRO A 40 1.81 4.43 -9.06
CA PRO A 40 0.80 3.77 -9.88
C PRO A 40 1.18 3.74 -11.37
N ASN A 41 1.85 4.78 -11.88
CA ASN A 41 2.35 4.78 -13.25
C ASN A 41 3.50 3.78 -13.47
N ALA A 42 4.38 3.58 -12.48
CA ALA A 42 5.43 2.56 -12.52
C ALA A 42 4.83 1.15 -12.53
N ASN A 43 3.84 0.90 -11.67
CA ASN A 43 3.10 -0.37 -11.64
C ASN A 43 2.40 -0.64 -12.98
N ALA A 44 1.78 0.38 -13.56
CA ALA A 44 1.15 0.29 -14.87
C ALA A 44 2.14 -0.07 -15.97
N LEU A 45 3.29 0.61 -16.01
CA LEU A 45 4.34 0.38 -17.01
C LEU A 45 4.87 -1.06 -16.92
N ILE A 46 5.12 -1.55 -15.71
CA ILE A 46 5.56 -2.94 -15.48
C ILE A 46 4.47 -3.92 -15.92
N ALA A 47 3.21 -3.66 -15.56
CA ALA A 47 2.10 -4.53 -15.91
C ALA A 47 1.83 -4.61 -17.42
N THR A 48 2.13 -3.55 -18.18
CA THR A 48 1.91 -3.53 -19.64
C THR A 48 3.11 -4.06 -20.43
N GLN A 49 4.33 -3.90 -19.94
CA GLN A 49 5.53 -4.30 -20.66
C GLN A 49 6.01 -5.73 -20.33
N ILE A 50 5.68 -6.26 -19.16
CA ILE A 50 6.20 -7.56 -18.72
C ILE A 50 5.21 -8.68 -19.04
N PRO A 51 5.68 -9.80 -19.64
CA PRO A 51 4.83 -10.96 -19.91
C PRO A 51 4.07 -11.43 -18.66
N ARG A 52 2.79 -11.80 -18.84
CA ARG A 52 1.88 -12.18 -17.74
C ARG A 52 2.44 -13.22 -16.76
N HIS A 53 3.25 -14.17 -17.25
CA HIS A 53 3.87 -15.21 -16.42
C HIS A 53 5.04 -14.72 -15.54
N LYS A 54 5.58 -13.52 -15.79
CA LYS A 54 6.66 -12.88 -14.99
C LYS A 54 6.18 -11.67 -14.19
N SER A 55 4.91 -11.30 -14.32
CA SER A 55 4.35 -10.11 -13.68
C SER A 55 4.50 -10.16 -12.15
N GLY A 56 4.29 -11.32 -11.53
CA GLY A 56 4.46 -11.50 -10.08
C GLY A 56 5.89 -11.21 -9.59
N TRP A 57 6.92 -11.69 -10.29
CA TRP A 57 8.33 -11.42 -9.94
C TRP A 57 8.70 -9.95 -10.09
N ALA A 58 8.24 -9.31 -11.17
CA ALA A 58 8.57 -7.91 -11.42
C ALA A 58 7.85 -6.95 -10.46
N LEU A 59 6.55 -7.19 -10.20
CA LEU A 59 5.79 -6.44 -9.19
C LEU A 59 6.33 -6.70 -7.77
N GLY A 60 6.79 -7.92 -7.49
CA GLY A 60 7.48 -8.24 -6.25
C GLY A 60 8.79 -7.48 -6.07
N THR A 61 9.58 -7.33 -7.15
CA THR A 61 10.81 -6.53 -7.15
C THR A 61 10.51 -5.04 -6.92
N LEU A 62 9.50 -4.48 -7.60
CA LEU A 62 9.06 -3.11 -7.37
C LEU A 62 8.57 -2.90 -5.93
N SER A 63 7.79 -3.85 -5.40
CA SER A 63 7.32 -3.81 -4.01
C SER A 63 8.47 -3.87 -3.01
N THR A 64 9.54 -4.63 -3.31
CA THR A 64 10.75 -4.66 -2.48
C THR A 64 11.40 -3.28 -2.40
N GLY A 65 11.45 -2.54 -3.52
CA GLY A 65 11.92 -1.15 -3.53
C GLY A 65 11.04 -0.24 -2.67
N ALA A 66 9.72 -0.37 -2.74
CA ALA A 66 8.78 0.40 -1.92
C ALA A 66 8.95 0.11 -0.42
N VAL A 67 9.07 -1.17 -0.02
CA VAL A 67 9.30 -1.57 1.37
C VAL A 67 10.66 -1.07 1.86
N SER A 68 11.71 -1.21 1.03
CA SER A 68 13.04 -0.71 1.37
C SER A 68 13.04 0.80 1.58
N GLY A 69 12.33 1.56 0.72
CA GLY A 69 12.15 3.01 0.88
C GLY A 69 11.35 3.37 2.13
N ALA A 70 10.30 2.61 2.48
CA ALA A 70 9.52 2.83 3.69
C ALA A 70 10.32 2.56 4.98
N LEU A 71 11.30 1.64 4.93
CA LEU A 71 12.20 1.33 6.04
C LEU A 71 13.37 2.33 6.14
N LEU A 72 14.07 2.55 5.02
CA LEU A 72 15.26 3.42 4.98
C LEU A 72 14.90 4.90 5.01
N GLY A 73 13.73 5.29 4.50
CA GLY A 73 13.28 6.67 4.40
C GLY A 73 13.19 7.39 5.75
N PRO A 74 12.44 6.86 6.74
CA PRO A 74 12.37 7.44 8.07
C PRO A 74 13.72 7.43 8.81
N LEU A 75 14.54 6.38 8.62
CA LEU A 75 15.87 6.30 9.25
C LEU A 75 16.83 7.35 8.69
N ALA A 76 16.96 7.42 7.36
CA ALA A 76 17.78 8.43 6.71
C ALA A 76 17.21 9.84 6.96
N GLY A 77 15.90 10.03 6.80
CA GLY A 77 15.23 11.32 7.01
C GLY A 77 15.37 11.84 8.44
N GLY A 78 15.23 10.97 9.45
CA GLY A 78 15.43 11.31 10.86
C GLY A 78 16.88 11.69 11.16
N PHE A 79 17.84 10.84 10.75
CA PHE A 79 19.27 11.13 10.93
C PHE A 79 19.68 12.45 10.28
N LEU A 80 19.23 12.69 9.04
CA LEU A 80 19.50 13.93 8.30
C LEU A 80 18.82 15.13 8.96
N ALA A 81 17.61 14.96 9.50
CA ALA A 81 16.89 16.02 10.20
C ALA A 81 17.58 16.41 11.51
N ASP A 82 18.13 15.45 12.26
CA ASP A 82 18.79 15.71 13.54
C ASP A 82 20.11 16.50 13.36
N HIS A 83 20.86 16.24 12.28
CA HIS A 83 22.16 16.88 12.05
C HIS A 83 22.07 18.17 11.21
N TRP A 84 21.18 18.20 10.23
CA TRP A 84 21.10 19.28 9.23
C TRP A 84 19.74 19.99 9.18
N GLY A 85 18.82 19.63 10.07
CA GLY A 85 17.48 20.19 10.15
C GLY A 85 16.52 19.65 9.07
N LEU A 86 15.23 19.72 9.35
CA LEU A 86 14.16 19.26 8.45
C LEU A 86 14.21 19.94 7.07
N ARG A 87 14.65 21.20 7.00
CA ARG A 87 14.73 21.97 5.75
C ARG A 87 15.67 21.32 4.73
N THR A 88 16.83 20.85 5.18
CA THR A 88 17.85 20.21 4.33
C THR A 88 17.37 18.86 3.81
N VAL A 89 16.56 18.14 4.60
CA VAL A 89 15.94 16.87 4.19
C VAL A 89 15.05 17.04 2.96
N PHE A 90 14.30 18.16 2.86
CA PHE A 90 13.48 18.45 1.68
C PHE A 90 14.34 18.64 0.41
N PHE A 91 15.44 19.39 0.51
CA PHE A 91 16.35 19.59 -0.62
C PHE A 91 17.06 18.31 -1.05
N MET A 92 17.50 17.49 -0.09
CA MET A 92 18.09 16.17 -0.36
C MET A 92 17.08 15.25 -1.05
N THR A 93 15.83 15.22 -0.56
CA THR A 93 14.76 14.44 -1.17
C THR A 93 14.44 14.91 -2.59
N ALA A 94 14.42 16.23 -2.82
CA ALA A 94 14.26 16.82 -4.15
C ALA A 94 15.39 16.38 -5.11
N ALA A 95 16.64 16.36 -4.64
CA ALA A 95 17.78 15.89 -5.43
C ALA A 95 17.66 14.40 -5.79
N VAL A 96 17.27 13.54 -4.84
CA VAL A 96 17.04 12.11 -5.10
C VAL A 96 15.91 11.90 -6.13
N LEU A 97 14.80 12.64 -6.00
CA LEU A 97 13.70 12.58 -6.97
C LEU A 97 14.12 13.10 -8.35
N PHE A 98 14.98 14.12 -8.40
CA PHE A 98 15.53 14.64 -9.66
C PHE A 98 16.48 13.62 -10.33
N ILE A 99 17.32 12.94 -9.56
CA ILE A 99 18.15 11.83 -10.06
C ILE A 99 17.25 10.69 -10.58
N CYS A 100 16.18 10.35 -9.87
CA CYS A 100 15.20 9.37 -10.32
C CYS A 100 14.52 9.79 -11.65
N PHE A 101 14.23 11.08 -11.81
CA PHE A 101 13.76 11.65 -13.07
C PHE A 101 14.79 11.46 -14.19
N LEU A 102 16.08 11.74 -13.96
CA LEU A 102 17.14 11.53 -14.95
C LEU A 102 17.27 10.05 -15.33
N PHE A 103 17.25 9.12 -14.37
CA PHE A 103 17.25 7.69 -14.67
C PHE A 103 16.02 7.29 -15.49
N THR A 104 14.84 7.79 -15.13
CA THR A 104 13.61 7.55 -15.89
C THR A 104 13.73 8.10 -17.32
N LEU A 105 14.38 9.26 -17.50
CA LEU A 105 14.54 9.91 -18.80
C LEU A 105 15.50 9.15 -19.72
N PHE A 106 16.62 8.66 -19.19
CA PHE A 106 17.68 8.08 -20.02
C PHE A 106 17.62 6.55 -20.12
N LEU A 107 17.18 5.83 -19.08
CA LEU A 107 17.21 4.37 -19.04
C LEU A 107 15.87 3.73 -19.44
N ILE A 108 14.75 4.37 -19.15
CA ILE A 108 13.43 3.80 -19.44
C ILE A 108 13.03 4.16 -20.87
N ARG A 109 13.20 3.20 -21.79
CA ARG A 109 12.64 3.30 -23.13
C ARG A 109 11.25 2.69 -23.16
N GLU A 110 10.26 3.53 -23.40
CA GLU A 110 8.88 3.08 -23.57
C GLU A 110 8.67 2.75 -25.05
N ASN A 111 8.34 1.49 -25.36
CA ASN A 111 7.76 1.14 -26.67
C ASN A 111 6.30 1.61 -26.67
N PHE A 112 6.12 2.93 -26.68
CA PHE A 112 4.82 3.58 -26.62
C PHE A 112 4.20 3.55 -28.02
N VAL A 113 3.19 2.72 -28.21
CA VAL A 113 2.26 2.87 -29.34
C VAL A 113 1.15 3.81 -28.86
N PRO A 114 1.06 5.05 -29.37
CA PRO A 114 0.04 5.98 -28.93
C PRO A 114 -1.35 5.45 -29.25
N ILE A 115 -2.14 5.17 -28.22
CA ILE A 115 -3.58 4.94 -28.37
C ILE A 115 -4.21 6.30 -28.67
N ALA A 116 -4.93 6.42 -29.77
CA ALA A 116 -5.52 7.70 -30.19
C ALA A 116 -6.46 8.22 -29.08
N ARG A 117 -6.50 9.54 -28.84
CA ARG A 117 -7.37 10.16 -27.82
C ARG A 117 -8.85 9.78 -27.97
N LYS A 118 -9.26 9.40 -29.18
CA LYS A 118 -10.61 8.94 -29.56
C LYS A 118 -10.94 7.53 -29.04
N GLU A 119 -9.93 6.74 -28.68
CA GLU A 119 -10.03 5.37 -28.14
C GLU A 119 -9.83 5.34 -26.60
N MET A 120 -9.62 6.50 -25.97
CA MET A 120 -9.51 6.58 -24.51
C MET A 120 -10.89 6.37 -23.89
N LEU A 121 -11.13 5.14 -23.41
CA LEU A 121 -12.39 4.74 -22.78
C LEU A 121 -12.82 5.74 -21.68
N SER A 122 -14.11 6.00 -21.52
CA SER A 122 -14.66 6.68 -20.33
C SER A 122 -14.49 5.81 -19.07
N ALA A 123 -14.60 6.38 -17.87
CA ALA A 123 -14.55 5.60 -16.63
C ALA A 123 -15.57 4.45 -16.62
N ARG A 124 -16.78 4.71 -17.14
CA ARG A 124 -17.83 3.70 -17.28
C ARG A 124 -17.44 2.58 -18.27
N GLU A 125 -16.79 2.96 -19.36
CA GLU A 125 -16.33 2.03 -20.40
C GLU A 125 -15.13 1.19 -19.93
N VAL A 126 -14.26 1.77 -19.08
CA VAL A 126 -13.20 1.01 -18.40
C VAL A 126 -13.83 -0.08 -17.54
N PHE A 127 -14.82 0.25 -16.71
CA PHE A 127 -15.48 -0.75 -15.87
C PHE A 127 -16.27 -1.79 -16.69
N SER A 128 -16.90 -1.42 -17.81
CA SER A 128 -17.59 -2.39 -18.67
C SER A 128 -16.63 -3.27 -19.48
N SER A 129 -15.40 -2.81 -19.72
CA SER A 129 -14.37 -3.60 -20.42
C SER A 129 -13.65 -4.63 -19.53
N LEU A 130 -13.91 -4.60 -18.22
CA LEU A 130 -13.35 -5.58 -17.29
C LEU A 130 -14.03 -6.94 -17.46
N GLN A 131 -13.24 -8.01 -17.48
CA GLN A 131 -13.76 -9.38 -17.49
C GLN A 131 -14.65 -9.64 -16.27
N ASN A 132 -14.24 -9.13 -15.10
CA ASN A 132 -14.96 -9.29 -13.84
C ASN A 132 -14.98 -7.96 -13.04
N PRO A 133 -15.88 -7.02 -13.36
CA PRO A 133 -15.92 -5.71 -12.69
C PRO A 133 -16.21 -5.82 -11.19
N LYS A 134 -17.03 -6.80 -10.78
CA LYS A 134 -17.32 -7.09 -9.36
C LYS A 134 -16.06 -7.52 -8.60
N LEU A 135 -15.22 -8.35 -9.22
CA LEU A 135 -13.97 -8.80 -8.63
C LEU A 135 -12.98 -7.63 -8.50
N VAL A 136 -12.83 -6.82 -9.54
CA VAL A 136 -11.93 -5.66 -9.51
C VAL A 136 -12.36 -4.65 -8.45
N LEU A 137 -13.66 -4.37 -8.32
CA LEU A 137 -14.17 -3.54 -7.23
C LEU A 137 -13.89 -4.17 -5.87
N SER A 138 -14.04 -5.50 -5.73
CA SER A 138 -13.69 -6.21 -4.51
C SER A 138 -12.22 -6.02 -4.13
N LEU A 139 -11.31 -6.07 -5.10
CA LEU A 139 -9.88 -5.84 -4.89
C LEU A 139 -9.55 -4.39 -4.49
N PHE A 140 -10.29 -3.41 -4.99
CA PHE A 140 -10.17 -2.00 -4.56
C PHE A 140 -10.60 -1.85 -3.10
N VAL A 141 -11.73 -2.44 -2.72
CA VAL A 141 -12.21 -2.45 -1.33
C VAL A 141 -11.23 -3.19 -0.42
N THR A 142 -10.69 -4.32 -0.87
CA THR A 142 -9.66 -5.07 -0.14
C THR A 142 -8.42 -4.22 0.09
N SER A 143 -7.94 -3.50 -0.92
CA SER A 143 -6.79 -2.59 -0.78
C SER A 143 -7.05 -1.45 0.19
N LEU A 144 -8.25 -0.86 0.15
CA LEU A 144 -8.68 0.15 1.10
C LEU A 144 -8.64 -0.41 2.53
N ILE A 145 -9.22 -1.59 2.76
CA ILE A 145 -9.30 -2.19 4.10
C ILE A 145 -7.92 -2.56 4.64
N ILE A 146 -7.01 -3.06 3.80
CA ILE A 146 -5.61 -3.31 4.18
C ILE A 146 -4.96 -2.00 4.69
N GLN A 147 -5.18 -0.88 4.00
CA GLN A 147 -4.63 0.41 4.44
C GLN A 147 -5.35 0.95 5.68
N VAL A 148 -6.66 0.74 5.83
CA VAL A 148 -7.39 1.10 7.06
C VAL A 148 -6.81 0.35 8.26
N ALA A 149 -6.60 -0.97 8.13
CA ALA A 149 -6.06 -1.80 9.20
C ALA A 149 -4.64 -1.40 9.61
N THR A 150 -3.80 -1.07 8.63
CA THR A 150 -2.44 -0.58 8.89
C THR A 150 -2.48 0.80 9.55
N GLY A 151 -3.31 1.70 9.02
CA GLY A 151 -3.41 3.10 9.45
C GLY A 151 -4.11 3.31 10.79
N SER A 152 -5.03 2.43 11.19
CA SER A 152 -5.72 2.51 12.49
C SER A 152 -4.80 2.22 13.66
N ILE A 153 -3.78 1.39 13.44
CA ILE A 153 -2.89 0.91 14.48
C ILE A 153 -1.66 1.79 14.65
N ALA A 154 -1.09 2.30 13.54
CA ALA A 154 0.16 3.06 13.55
C ALA A 154 0.19 4.28 14.50
N PRO A 155 -0.80 5.20 14.50
CA PRO A 155 -0.72 6.44 15.29
C PRO A 155 -0.89 6.20 16.79
N ILE A 156 -1.60 5.14 17.19
CA ILE A 156 -1.88 4.83 18.59
C ILE A 156 -0.83 3.92 19.23
N LEU A 157 0.07 3.33 18.43
CA LEU A 157 0.97 2.27 18.88
C LEU A 157 1.83 2.71 20.07
N THR A 158 2.45 3.88 19.98
CA THR A 158 3.31 4.39 21.05
C THR A 158 2.54 4.58 22.35
N LEU A 159 1.30 5.06 22.26
CA LEU A 159 0.42 5.24 23.42
C LEU A 159 0.01 3.89 24.02
N TYR A 160 -0.29 2.90 23.18
CA TYR A 160 -0.62 1.57 23.66
C TYR A 160 0.57 0.84 24.30
N VAL A 161 1.78 1.01 23.77
CA VAL A 161 2.99 0.45 24.40
C VAL A 161 3.25 1.10 25.76
N ARG A 162 3.01 2.41 25.89
CA ARG A 162 3.07 3.10 27.19
C ARG A 162 2.05 2.52 28.18
N ASP A 163 0.82 2.29 27.73
CA ASP A 163 -0.25 1.68 28.54
C ASP A 163 0.12 0.26 29.03
N LEU A 164 0.78 -0.54 28.20
CA LEU A 164 1.22 -1.91 28.55
C LEU A 164 2.49 -1.96 29.40
N ALA A 165 3.48 -1.10 29.12
CA ALA A 165 4.80 -1.14 29.75
C ALA A 165 4.86 -0.33 31.06
N GLY A 166 3.93 0.60 31.26
CA GLY A 166 4.02 1.62 32.30
C GLY A 166 5.04 2.72 31.98
N ASN A 167 5.41 3.51 32.99
CA ASN A 167 6.36 4.63 32.85
C ASN A 167 7.82 4.13 32.82
N VAL A 168 8.19 3.45 31.74
CA VAL A 168 9.57 3.06 31.45
C VAL A 168 10.27 4.17 30.67
N SER A 169 11.54 4.45 30.97
CA SER A 169 12.33 5.49 30.28
C SER A 169 12.50 5.24 28.77
N ASN A 170 12.31 4.00 28.30
CA ASN A 170 12.60 3.58 26.92
C ASN A 170 11.36 3.34 26.04
N ILE A 171 10.19 3.92 26.35
CA ILE A 171 8.94 3.70 25.58
C ILE A 171 9.15 3.96 24.08
N ALA A 172 9.79 5.07 23.70
CA ALA A 172 9.99 5.42 22.30
C ALA A 172 10.79 4.35 21.54
N PHE A 173 11.85 3.83 22.16
CA PHE A 173 12.67 2.76 21.59
C PHE A 173 11.88 1.46 21.44
N ILE A 174 11.13 1.05 22.47
CA ILE A 174 10.28 -0.16 22.44
C ILE A 174 9.19 -0.02 21.37
N SER A 175 8.52 1.13 21.30
CA SER A 175 7.51 1.41 20.27
C SER A 175 8.10 1.38 18.87
N GLY A 176 9.29 1.97 18.67
CA GLY A 176 9.99 1.94 17.38
C GLY A 176 10.35 0.52 16.94
N MET A 177 10.84 -0.32 17.86
CA MET A 177 11.08 -1.74 17.58
C MET A 177 9.79 -2.46 17.17
N ILE A 178 8.72 -2.35 17.97
CA ILE A 178 7.44 -3.01 17.70
C ILE A 178 6.80 -2.51 16.39
N ALA A 179 6.97 -1.23 16.05
CA ALA A 179 6.49 -0.66 14.79
C ALA A 179 7.23 -1.23 13.57
N SER A 180 8.52 -1.56 13.71
CA SER A 180 9.36 -2.03 12.62
C SER A 180 9.20 -3.53 12.34
N VAL A 181 8.85 -4.30 13.39
CA VAL A 181 8.71 -5.76 13.35
C VAL A 181 7.81 -6.28 12.20
N PRO A 182 6.61 -5.73 11.95
CA PRO A 182 5.79 -6.16 10.82
C PRO A 182 6.47 -6.00 9.46
N GLY A 183 7.21 -4.90 9.27
CA GLY A 183 7.93 -4.64 8.02
C GLY A 183 9.03 -5.67 7.75
N ILE A 184 9.79 -6.04 8.80
CA ILE A 184 10.81 -7.09 8.73
C ILE A 184 10.16 -8.45 8.40
N ALA A 185 9.08 -8.79 9.09
CA ALA A 185 8.35 -10.04 8.88
C ALA A 185 7.81 -10.14 7.44
N ALA A 186 7.21 -9.06 6.93
CA ALA A 186 6.73 -8.96 5.56
C ALA A 186 7.86 -9.11 4.55
N LEU A 187 9.02 -8.48 4.78
CA LEU A 187 10.17 -8.60 3.89
C LEU A 187 10.69 -10.06 3.79
N MET A 188 10.67 -10.78 4.91
CA MET A 188 11.07 -12.19 4.96
C MET A 188 10.02 -13.13 4.34
N SER A 189 8.74 -12.84 4.52
CA SER A 189 7.65 -13.72 4.09
C SER A 189 7.21 -13.47 2.64
N ALA A 190 7.23 -12.22 2.17
CA ALA A 190 6.66 -11.82 0.87
C ALA A 190 7.21 -12.63 -0.32
N PRO A 191 8.52 -12.91 -0.46
CA PRO A 191 9.00 -13.72 -1.59
C PRO A 191 8.52 -15.18 -1.54
N ARG A 192 8.41 -15.75 -0.32
CA ARG A 192 8.00 -17.16 -0.13
C ARG A 192 6.51 -17.31 -0.34
N LEU A 193 5.71 -16.45 0.28
CA LEU A 193 4.26 -16.44 0.14
C LEU A 193 3.83 -16.00 -1.27
N GLY A 194 4.53 -15.05 -1.90
CA GLY A 194 4.30 -14.68 -3.29
C GLY A 194 4.49 -15.86 -4.25
N LYS A 195 5.63 -16.57 -4.15
CA LYS A 195 5.88 -17.79 -4.94
C LYS A 195 4.86 -18.90 -4.68
N LEU A 196 4.41 -19.04 -3.42
CA LEU A 196 3.34 -19.98 -3.10
C LEU A 196 2.05 -19.56 -3.80
N GLY A 197 1.75 -18.26 -3.87
CA GLY A 197 0.56 -17.70 -4.51
C GLY A 197 0.55 -17.93 -6.01
N ASP A 198 1.71 -17.82 -6.65
CA ASP A 198 1.87 -18.17 -8.06
C ASP A 198 1.60 -19.66 -8.33
N ARG A 199 1.78 -20.54 -7.33
CA ARG A 199 1.53 -21.99 -7.46
C ARG A 199 0.10 -22.41 -7.12
N ILE A 200 -0.47 -21.90 -6.03
CA ILE A 200 -1.79 -22.36 -5.53
C ILE A 200 -2.95 -21.45 -5.95
N GLY A 201 -2.64 -20.30 -6.53
CA GLY A 201 -3.58 -19.27 -6.95
C GLY A 201 -3.53 -18.04 -6.03
N PRO A 202 -3.40 -16.81 -6.59
CA PRO A 202 -3.37 -15.58 -5.79
C PRO A 202 -4.69 -15.32 -5.04
N GLU A 203 -5.84 -15.83 -5.51
CA GLU A 203 -7.11 -15.72 -4.79
C GLU A 203 -7.06 -16.43 -3.42
N LYS A 204 -6.50 -17.66 -3.39
CA LYS A 204 -6.46 -18.47 -2.18
C LYS A 204 -5.52 -17.85 -1.15
N ILE A 205 -4.36 -17.36 -1.58
CA ILE A 205 -3.43 -16.68 -0.68
C ILE A 205 -4.05 -15.41 -0.09
N LEU A 206 -4.75 -14.62 -0.90
CA LEU A 206 -5.43 -13.43 -0.41
C LEU A 206 -6.42 -13.77 0.72
N ILE A 207 -7.29 -14.75 0.49
CA ILE A 207 -8.30 -15.17 1.49
C ILE A 207 -7.64 -15.74 2.75
N VAL A 208 -6.67 -16.64 2.60
CA VAL A 208 -5.99 -17.27 3.75
C VAL A 208 -5.24 -16.23 4.58
N ALA A 209 -4.53 -15.31 3.94
CA ALA A 209 -3.83 -14.24 4.65
C ALA A 209 -4.82 -13.32 5.38
N LEU A 210 -5.94 -12.93 4.77
CA LEU A 210 -6.98 -12.13 5.44
C LEU A 210 -7.56 -12.85 6.68
N ILE A 211 -7.83 -14.16 6.59
CA ILE A 211 -8.32 -14.95 7.72
C ILE A 211 -7.27 -15.01 8.84
N ILE A 212 -6.00 -15.27 8.50
CA ILE A 212 -4.90 -15.26 9.47
C ILE A 212 -4.78 -13.89 10.13
N SER A 213 -4.88 -12.79 9.37
CA SER A 213 -4.85 -11.43 9.92
C SER A 213 -5.97 -11.20 10.94
N VAL A 214 -7.21 -11.68 10.68
CA VAL A 214 -8.30 -11.63 11.67
C VAL A 214 -7.96 -12.42 12.93
N LEU A 215 -7.49 -13.66 12.78
CA LEU A 215 -7.13 -14.54 13.89
C LEU A 215 -6.00 -13.98 14.76
N LEU A 216 -5.12 -13.16 14.17
CA LEU A 216 -4.03 -12.50 14.89
C LEU A 216 -4.43 -11.16 15.51
N LEU A 217 -5.36 -10.42 14.90
CA LEU A 217 -5.84 -9.14 15.42
C LEU A 217 -6.68 -9.31 16.70
N ILE A 218 -7.48 -10.37 16.81
CA ILE A 218 -8.28 -10.66 18.01
C ILE A 218 -7.40 -10.79 19.28
N PRO A 219 -6.37 -11.67 19.34
CA PRO A 219 -5.53 -11.80 20.52
C PRO A 219 -4.69 -10.54 20.81
N MET A 220 -4.42 -9.67 19.82
CA MET A 220 -3.76 -8.37 20.07
C MET A 220 -4.58 -7.45 21.00
N SER A 221 -5.90 -7.64 21.07
CA SER A 221 -6.75 -6.90 21.99
C SER A 221 -6.58 -7.33 23.46
N PHE A 222 -5.99 -8.50 23.71
CA PHE A 222 -5.88 -9.09 25.06
C PHE A 222 -4.44 -9.17 25.57
N VAL A 223 -3.49 -8.60 24.83
CA VAL A 223 -2.08 -8.58 25.25
C VAL A 223 -1.91 -7.76 26.52
N GLN A 224 -1.01 -8.23 27.36
CA GLN A 224 -0.68 -7.60 28.65
C GLN A 224 0.74 -7.03 28.65
N THR A 225 1.58 -7.46 27.70
CA THR A 225 2.97 -7.01 27.61
C THR A 225 3.33 -6.53 26.20
N PRO A 226 4.26 -5.57 26.06
CA PRO A 226 4.76 -5.13 24.76
C PRO A 226 5.38 -6.26 23.94
N LEU A 227 5.98 -7.26 24.59
CA LEU A 227 6.60 -8.41 23.91
C LEU A 227 5.54 -9.28 23.22
N GLN A 228 4.42 -9.58 23.89
CA GLN A 228 3.29 -10.29 23.27
C GLN A 228 2.75 -9.54 22.06
N LEU A 229 2.62 -8.21 22.17
CA LEU A 229 2.22 -7.36 21.05
C LEU A 229 3.22 -7.45 19.89
N GLY A 230 4.52 -7.42 20.19
CA GLY A 230 5.60 -7.57 19.20
C GLY A 230 5.55 -8.90 18.46
N ILE A 231 5.35 -10.02 19.16
CA ILE A 231 5.25 -11.36 18.55
C ILE A 231 4.03 -11.44 17.63
N LEU A 232 2.85 -11.00 18.09
CA LEU A 232 1.65 -11.01 17.25
C LEU A 232 1.82 -10.10 16.03
N ARG A 233 2.48 -8.95 16.19
CA ARG A 233 2.79 -8.00 15.10
C ARG A 233 3.72 -8.61 14.07
N PHE A 234 4.70 -9.42 14.50
CA PHE A 234 5.57 -10.16 13.60
C PHE A 234 4.75 -11.14 12.76
N LEU A 235 3.89 -11.93 13.39
CA LEU A 235 3.03 -12.89 12.69
C LEU A 235 2.07 -12.19 11.72
N LEU A 236 1.50 -11.05 12.12
CA LEU A 236 0.61 -10.27 11.27
C LEU A 236 1.36 -9.71 10.05
N GLY A 237 2.55 -9.13 10.25
CA GLY A 237 3.39 -8.66 9.16
C GLY A 237 3.78 -9.77 8.19
N ALA A 238 4.04 -10.99 8.71
CA ALA A 238 4.31 -12.14 7.86
C ALA A 238 3.12 -12.50 6.96
N ALA A 239 1.88 -12.46 7.48
CA ALA A 239 0.65 -12.68 6.71
C ALA A 239 0.39 -11.54 5.70
N ASP A 240 0.52 -10.29 6.14
CA ASP A 240 0.25 -9.10 5.34
C ASP A 240 1.22 -8.94 4.16
N GLY A 241 2.44 -9.49 4.27
CA GLY A 241 3.46 -9.44 3.22
C GLY A 241 3.02 -10.01 1.87
N ALA A 242 1.99 -10.87 1.85
CA ALA A 242 1.44 -11.46 0.62
C ALA A 242 0.17 -10.76 0.09
N LEU A 243 -0.50 -9.94 0.90
CA LEU A 243 -1.81 -9.36 0.57
C LEU A 243 -1.73 -8.39 -0.61
N LEU A 244 -0.86 -7.37 -0.51
CA LEU A 244 -0.73 -6.37 -1.57
C LEU A 244 -0.22 -6.96 -2.89
N PRO A 245 0.81 -7.83 -2.91
CA PRO A 245 1.20 -8.54 -4.13
C PRO A 245 0.06 -9.36 -4.74
N ALA A 246 -0.70 -10.11 -3.94
CA ALA A 246 -1.82 -10.91 -4.43
C ALA A 246 -2.90 -10.03 -5.09
N VAL A 247 -3.26 -8.91 -4.46
CA VAL A 247 -4.17 -7.92 -5.06
C VAL A 247 -3.61 -7.40 -6.39
N GLN A 248 -2.35 -6.97 -6.43
CA GLN A 248 -1.75 -6.43 -7.65
C GLN A 248 -1.77 -7.46 -8.78
N THR A 249 -1.40 -8.71 -8.50
CA THR A 249 -1.45 -9.82 -9.47
C THR A 249 -2.88 -10.04 -9.99
N LEU A 250 -3.88 -10.08 -9.10
CA LEU A 250 -5.28 -10.25 -9.50
C LEU A 250 -5.81 -9.09 -10.35
N LEU A 251 -5.39 -7.84 -10.06
CA LEU A 251 -5.73 -6.68 -10.88
C LEU A 251 -5.09 -6.75 -12.27
N VAL A 252 -3.85 -7.24 -12.39
CA VAL A 252 -3.20 -7.46 -13.70
C VAL A 252 -3.94 -8.54 -14.49
N TYR A 253 -4.30 -9.65 -13.86
CA TYR A 253 -4.99 -10.74 -14.55
C TYR A 253 -6.41 -10.39 -15.00
N ASN A 254 -7.08 -9.48 -14.30
CA ASN A 254 -8.45 -9.03 -14.62
C ASN A 254 -8.52 -7.71 -15.40
N SER A 255 -7.37 -7.13 -15.81
CA SER A 255 -7.32 -5.92 -16.64
C SER A 255 -6.61 -6.18 -17.98
N THR A 256 -7.07 -5.48 -19.02
CA THR A 256 -6.35 -5.44 -20.31
C THR A 256 -5.22 -4.43 -20.22
N SER A 257 -4.16 -4.63 -21.01
CA SER A 257 -2.99 -3.73 -21.05
C SER A 257 -3.36 -2.27 -21.37
N GLN A 258 -4.47 -2.04 -22.07
CA GLN A 258 -5.00 -0.72 -22.40
C GLN A 258 -5.56 0.04 -21.19
N ILE A 259 -6.12 -0.68 -20.20
CA ILE A 259 -6.79 -0.06 -19.03
C ILE A 259 -6.06 -0.28 -17.71
N SER A 260 -5.04 -1.15 -17.64
CA SER A 260 -4.32 -1.46 -16.41
C SER A 260 -3.85 -0.22 -15.66
N GLY A 261 -3.33 0.80 -16.37
CA GLY A 261 -2.89 2.03 -15.71
C GLY A 261 -3.97 2.81 -14.97
N ARG A 262 -5.21 2.81 -15.51
CA ARG A 262 -6.36 3.41 -14.81
C ARG A 262 -6.81 2.56 -13.63
N ILE A 263 -6.81 1.24 -13.78
CA ILE A 263 -7.16 0.30 -12.70
C ILE A 263 -6.18 0.44 -11.53
N PHE A 264 -4.88 0.52 -11.78
CA PHE A 264 -3.87 0.77 -10.72
C PHE A 264 -4.03 2.14 -10.08
N SER A 265 -4.37 3.17 -10.87
CA SER A 265 -4.63 4.51 -10.35
C SER A 265 -5.86 4.53 -9.44
N TYR A 266 -6.95 3.89 -9.85
CA TYR A 266 -8.15 3.75 -9.01
C TYR A 266 -7.83 2.95 -7.74
N ASN A 267 -7.13 1.83 -7.85
CA ASN A 267 -6.72 1.06 -6.67
C ASN A 267 -5.90 1.91 -5.70
N GLN A 268 -4.98 2.74 -6.21
CA GLN A 268 -4.20 3.65 -5.38
C GLN A 268 -5.09 4.69 -4.69
N SER A 269 -6.08 5.26 -5.37
CA SER A 269 -7.04 6.16 -4.74
C SER A 269 -7.79 5.51 -3.57
N PHE A 270 -8.23 4.25 -3.73
CA PHE A 270 -8.86 3.49 -2.64
C PHE A 270 -7.90 3.25 -1.47
N ARG A 271 -6.62 2.96 -1.75
CA ARG A 271 -5.57 2.85 -0.72
C ARG A 271 -5.36 4.16 0.02
N ASP A 272 -5.33 5.28 -0.69
CA ASP A 272 -5.14 6.60 -0.09
C ASP A 272 -6.33 7.00 0.78
N ILE A 273 -7.56 6.66 0.37
CA ILE A 273 -8.75 6.78 1.24
C ILE A 273 -8.57 5.94 2.52
N GLY A 274 -8.06 4.72 2.40
CA GLY A 274 -7.76 3.88 3.57
C GLY A 274 -6.67 4.48 4.48
N ASN A 275 -5.65 5.11 3.90
CA ASN A 275 -4.59 5.80 4.64
C ASN A 275 -5.10 7.02 5.43
N VAL A 276 -6.16 7.68 4.96
CA VAL A 276 -6.79 8.79 5.67
C VAL A 276 -7.79 8.28 6.71
N THR A 277 -8.63 7.32 6.35
CA THR A 277 -9.69 6.82 7.22
C THR A 277 -9.17 5.93 8.35
N GLY A 278 -8.09 5.16 8.12
CA GLY A 278 -7.45 4.32 9.14
C GLY A 278 -7.09 5.09 10.41
N PRO A 279 -6.21 6.10 10.36
CA PRO A 279 -5.83 6.90 11.53
C PRO A 279 -7.03 7.56 12.23
N LEU A 280 -8.04 8.01 11.48
CA LEU A 280 -9.26 8.59 12.05
C LEU A 280 -10.06 7.57 12.85
N ILE A 281 -10.24 6.36 12.31
CA ILE A 281 -10.89 5.24 13.02
C ILE A 281 -10.06 4.85 14.25
N GLY A 282 -8.75 4.69 14.10
CA GLY A 282 -7.84 4.35 15.18
C GLY A 282 -7.89 5.35 16.34
N ALA A 283 -7.74 6.64 16.02
CA ALA A 283 -7.79 7.72 17.00
C ALA A 283 -9.16 7.79 17.70
N SER A 284 -10.26 7.82 16.94
CA SER A 284 -11.62 7.91 17.49
C SER A 284 -11.99 6.73 18.38
N VAL A 285 -11.73 5.50 17.91
CA VAL A 285 -12.02 4.28 18.70
C VAL A 285 -11.14 4.23 19.94
N SER A 286 -9.84 4.55 19.83
CA SER A 286 -8.94 4.57 20.99
C SER A 286 -9.35 5.59 22.04
N ALA A 287 -9.85 6.75 21.64
CA ALA A 287 -10.26 7.81 22.55
C ALA A 287 -11.53 7.46 23.34
N ASN A 288 -12.48 6.75 22.72
CA ASN A 288 -13.78 6.45 23.35
C ASN A 288 -13.85 5.07 24.03
N TYR A 289 -13.16 4.07 23.46
CA TYR A 289 -13.27 2.66 23.88
C TYR A 289 -11.91 2.05 24.30
N GLY A 290 -10.84 2.86 24.30
CA GLY A 290 -9.48 2.43 24.65
C GLY A 290 -8.73 1.75 23.51
N PHE A 291 -7.41 1.59 23.69
CA PHE A 291 -6.50 1.07 22.64
C PHE A 291 -6.82 -0.36 22.21
N ARG A 292 -7.27 -1.20 23.15
CA ARG A 292 -7.62 -2.61 22.89
C ARG A 292 -8.75 -2.73 21.87
N ALA A 293 -9.77 -1.87 21.97
CA ALA A 293 -10.93 -1.87 21.08
C ALA A 293 -10.54 -1.63 19.60
N VAL A 294 -9.45 -0.91 19.34
CA VAL A 294 -8.98 -0.66 17.96
C VAL A 294 -8.62 -1.95 17.24
N PHE A 295 -8.03 -2.93 17.92
CA PHE A 295 -7.71 -4.22 17.33
C PHE A 295 -8.95 -5.03 16.99
N LEU A 296 -9.98 -5.02 17.85
CA LEU A 296 -11.25 -5.71 17.61
C LEU A 296 -12.05 -5.07 16.47
N VAL A 297 -12.15 -3.73 16.45
CA VAL A 297 -12.81 -3.01 15.36
C VAL A 297 -12.09 -3.29 14.04
N THR A 298 -10.75 -3.24 14.05
CA THR A 298 -9.94 -3.56 12.87
C THR A 298 -10.14 -5.01 12.43
N ALA A 299 -10.18 -5.97 13.37
CA ALA A 299 -10.48 -7.37 13.07
C ALA A 299 -11.86 -7.53 12.42
N GLY A 300 -12.88 -6.80 12.88
CA GLY A 300 -14.21 -6.78 12.28
C GLY A 300 -14.21 -6.27 10.84
N VAL A 301 -13.50 -5.17 10.57
CA VAL A 301 -13.36 -4.60 9.22
C VAL A 301 -12.62 -5.57 8.28
N VAL A 302 -11.54 -6.22 8.76
CA VAL A 302 -10.79 -7.21 7.99
C VAL A 302 -11.61 -8.50 7.80
N LEU A 303 -12.42 -8.91 8.77
CA LEU A 303 -13.32 -10.06 8.66
C LEU A 303 -14.41 -9.82 7.61
N PHE A 304 -15.00 -8.61 7.61
CA PHE A 304 -15.91 -8.19 6.54
C PHE A 304 -15.24 -8.32 5.17
N ASN A 305 -13.99 -7.87 5.05
CA ASN A 305 -13.22 -8.00 3.81
C ASN A 305 -12.97 -9.47 3.43
N ALA A 306 -12.60 -10.32 4.38
CA ALA A 306 -12.38 -11.75 4.13
C ALA A 306 -13.65 -12.43 3.58
N ILE A 307 -14.81 -12.14 4.17
CA ILE A 307 -16.11 -12.65 3.72
C ILE A 307 -16.45 -12.09 2.33
N TYR A 308 -16.37 -10.76 2.16
CA TYR A 308 -16.71 -10.10 0.91
C TYR A 308 -15.82 -10.54 -0.26
N SER A 309 -14.52 -10.66 -0.01
CA SER A 309 -13.54 -11.15 -0.97
C SER A 309 -13.81 -12.61 -1.32
N THR A 310 -14.08 -13.47 -0.33
CA THR A 310 -14.44 -14.88 -0.56
C THR A 310 -15.70 -15.02 -1.43
N LEU A 311 -16.74 -14.24 -1.17
CA LEU A 311 -17.98 -14.26 -1.97
C LEU A 311 -17.77 -13.76 -3.40
N SER A 312 -16.87 -12.80 -3.58
CA SER A 312 -16.57 -12.21 -4.90
C SER A 312 -15.65 -13.11 -5.73
N LEU A 313 -14.71 -13.81 -5.08
CA LEU A 313 -13.75 -14.73 -5.71
C LEU A 313 -14.35 -16.12 -6.01
N ARG A 314 -15.33 -16.58 -5.22
CA ARG A 314 -15.99 -17.88 -5.39
C ARG A 314 -16.98 -17.96 -6.55
N ARG A 315 -17.29 -16.86 -7.24
CA ARG A 315 -18.15 -16.88 -8.43
C ARG A 315 -17.29 -17.15 -9.66
N PRO A 316 -17.28 -18.38 -10.21
CA PRO A 316 -16.66 -18.64 -11.50
C PRO A 316 -17.54 -18.05 -12.60
N ALA A 317 -16.92 -17.73 -13.73
CA ALA A 317 -17.53 -17.34 -14.98
C ALA A 317 -18.77 -18.19 -15.32
N ALA A 318 -19.97 -17.68 -15.04
CA ALA A 318 -21.18 -18.09 -15.71
C ALA A 318 -21.34 -17.17 -16.93
N ASP A 319 -20.55 -17.44 -17.97
CA ASP A 319 -20.83 -17.07 -19.38
C ASP A 319 -19.75 -17.68 -20.29
N THR A 320 -19.62 -19.00 -20.25
CA THR A 320 -19.12 -19.79 -21.39
C THR A 320 -20.28 -20.56 -21.98
N SER A 321 -21.28 -19.85 -22.50
CA SER A 321 -22.32 -20.44 -23.35
C SER A 321 -22.86 -19.43 -24.37
N HIS A 322 -21.97 -18.79 -25.12
CA HIS A 322 -22.32 -18.22 -26.43
C HIS A 322 -21.14 -18.35 -27.38
N SER A 323 -20.94 -19.55 -27.92
CA SER A 323 -20.54 -19.80 -29.31
C SER A 323 -20.10 -21.26 -29.50
N VAL A 324 -21.04 -22.18 -29.68
CA VAL A 324 -20.85 -23.31 -30.59
C VAL A 324 -22.21 -23.61 -31.24
N ASN A 325 -22.25 -23.33 -32.54
CA ASN A 325 -23.27 -23.60 -33.56
C ASN A 325 -24.51 -22.73 -33.59
#